data_AF-A0AAE4Q3P7-F1
#
_entry.id   AF-A0AAE4Q3P7-F1
#
_cell.length_a   1.000
_cell.length_b   1.000
_cell.length_c   1.000
_cell.angle_alpha   90.00
_cell.angle_beta   90.00
_cell.angle_gamma   90.00
#
_symmetry.space_group_name_H-M   'P 1'
#
loop_
_entity.id
_entity.type
_entity.pdbx_description
1 polymer ?
#
loop_
_entity_poly.entity_id
_entity_poly.type
_entity_poly.pdbx_seq_one_letter_code
_entity_poly.pdbx_strand_id
1 'polypeptide(L)'
;MKKGCYVGVLVLLLGGCGGADDSTNSDSDGVIPPSPRLIMDVESTANMCNISEKKAGVDIIVHRRDGSILSSYKSDAQGHVDLPWSSEASHLTIAAPSFFSGSVSWDIRTELNAKAGDYGIYRFTDERLNSGCECTYINIDTSEIATVYSNYNLYANNAYISPILTYHPLHACKRNNKFAPVNFVLIPKQSGATAYAGSIDPNTIDLSQVISLSSSIFEGASHEGTLLNIDVNSSNYSLRSYSETEYGRQNWVTWATKEVQLFPELFNRNLVSASQRIDLGGNDLGYLTYNGLTRRAVVDTSNKLSLNLPLNENLMLNEVTRLMGVMGGAGNINYDFSFNSATMQGLQITLEQGNANWAISGPLKGSIPDLDLPTHLQAVFGNSSVSSMSFYVWGYGGITDLYDLRSELSKSSRSNSPIRSTKLDNYDYEDITISAY
;
A
#
# COMPACT_ATOMS: atom_id res chain seq x y z
N MET A 1 28.08 -23.37 7.44
CA MET A 1 27.25 -24.55 7.79
C MET A 1 25.96 -24.45 7.00
N LYS A 2 25.73 -25.36 6.05
CA LYS A 2 24.57 -25.36 5.15
C LYS A 2 23.34 -25.84 5.93
N LYS A 3 22.36 -24.97 6.15
CA LYS A 3 21.05 -25.35 6.69
C LYS A 3 20.06 -25.42 5.52
N GLY A 4 19.64 -26.63 5.18
CA GLY A 4 18.65 -26.88 4.13
C GLY A 4 17.27 -26.45 4.59
N CYS A 5 16.56 -25.76 3.70
CA CYS A 5 15.15 -25.43 3.85
C CYS A 5 14.34 -26.60 3.26
N TYR A 6 13.63 -27.34 4.10
CA TYR A 6 12.66 -28.35 3.65
C TYR A 6 11.31 -27.64 3.47
N VAL A 7 10.94 -27.37 2.22
CA VAL A 7 9.57 -26.93 1.88
C VAL A 7 8.74 -28.20 1.76
N GLY A 8 8.02 -28.52 2.84
CA GLY A 8 7.05 -29.60 2.88
C GLY A 8 5.77 -29.22 2.15
N VAL A 9 5.29 -30.11 1.29
CA VAL A 9 4.06 -30.03 0.50
C VAL A 9 2.87 -29.71 1.40
N LEU A 10 2.21 -28.58 1.14
CA LEU A 10 1.06 -28.07 1.87
C LEU A 10 -0.23 -28.69 1.28
N VAL A 11 -0.88 -29.59 2.00
CA VAL A 11 -2.22 -30.11 1.67
C VAL A 11 -3.11 -29.80 2.87
N LEU A 12 -3.94 -28.77 2.74
CA LEU A 12 -4.97 -28.41 3.72
C LEU A 12 -6.20 -29.30 3.47
N LEU A 13 -6.44 -30.26 4.37
CA LEU A 13 -7.68 -31.03 4.44
C LEU A 13 -8.55 -30.42 5.55
N LEU A 14 -9.66 -29.78 5.16
CA LEU A 14 -10.70 -29.31 6.08
C LEU A 14 -11.94 -30.19 5.92
N GLY A 15 -12.30 -30.91 6.98
CA GLY A 15 -13.53 -31.67 7.11
C GLY A 15 -14.59 -30.87 7.84
N GLY A 16 -15.80 -30.81 7.29
CA GLY A 16 -16.98 -30.25 7.94
C GLY A 16 -17.82 -31.31 8.68
N CYS A 17 -18.68 -30.86 9.62
CA CYS A 17 -20.15 -31.02 9.61
C CYS A 17 -20.78 -30.75 10.99
N GLY A 18 -21.94 -30.08 11.00
CA GLY A 18 -22.98 -30.15 12.05
C GLY A 18 -23.00 -28.95 13.01
N GLY A 19 -24.12 -28.35 13.37
CA GLY A 19 -25.54 -28.59 13.12
C GLY A 19 -26.32 -27.52 13.91
N ALA A 20 -27.40 -27.01 13.35
CA ALA A 20 -28.21 -25.93 13.92
C ALA A 20 -29.22 -26.47 14.94
N ASP A 21 -29.47 -25.70 16.01
CA ASP A 21 -30.67 -25.83 16.84
C ASP A 21 -31.29 -24.45 17.09
N ASP A 22 -32.60 -24.39 16.81
CA ASP A 22 -33.51 -23.28 17.05
C ASP A 22 -33.84 -23.15 18.55
N SER A 23 -33.93 -21.90 19.04
CA SER A 23 -34.93 -21.59 20.07
C SER A 23 -35.33 -20.11 20.08
N THR A 24 -36.63 -19.92 20.18
CA THR A 24 -37.39 -18.67 20.10
C THR A 24 -37.57 -17.96 21.45
N ASN A 25 -37.69 -16.62 21.35
CA ASN A 25 -38.41 -15.67 22.20
C ASN A 25 -37.88 -15.31 23.60
N SER A 26 -37.65 -14.00 23.82
CA SER A 26 -38.62 -13.15 24.53
C SER A 26 -38.25 -11.67 24.45
N ASP A 27 -39.25 -10.85 24.11
CA ASP A 27 -39.22 -9.39 24.13
C ASP A 27 -39.01 -8.86 25.55
N SER A 28 -38.08 -7.91 25.69
CA SER A 28 -38.13 -6.93 26.76
C SER A 28 -37.64 -5.59 26.23
N ASP A 29 -38.58 -4.64 26.14
CA ASP A 29 -38.35 -3.21 25.89
C ASP A 29 -37.60 -2.59 27.08
N GLY A 30 -36.32 -2.89 27.18
CA GLY A 30 -35.35 -1.98 27.76
C GLY A 30 -34.80 -1.13 26.62
N VAL A 31 -34.58 0.17 26.85
CA VAL A 31 -33.73 0.96 25.95
C VAL A 31 -32.31 0.39 26.08
N ILE A 32 -32.03 -0.64 25.30
CA ILE A 32 -30.73 -1.29 25.20
C ILE A 32 -29.79 -0.21 24.67
N PRO A 33 -28.68 0.12 25.37
CA PRO A 33 -27.68 1.02 24.80
C PRO A 33 -27.29 0.46 23.43
N PRO A 34 -27.23 1.30 22.37
CA PRO A 34 -27.10 0.81 21.00
C PRO A 34 -25.95 -0.19 20.96
N SER A 35 -26.27 -1.45 20.62
CA SER A 35 -25.28 -2.52 20.60
C SER A 35 -24.10 -2.06 19.75
N PRO A 36 -22.85 -2.28 20.17
CA PRO A 36 -21.69 -1.89 19.39
C PRO A 36 -21.86 -2.34 17.94
N ARG A 37 -21.56 -1.48 16.97
CA ARG A 37 -21.77 -1.77 15.55
C ARG A 37 -20.45 -1.70 14.81
N LEU A 38 -20.32 -2.52 13.77
CA LEU A 38 -19.28 -2.38 12.77
C LEU A 38 -19.87 -1.67 11.57
N ILE A 39 -19.22 -0.58 11.16
CA ILE A 39 -19.64 0.27 10.05
C ILE A 39 -18.50 0.36 9.04
N MET A 40 -18.79 0.20 7.76
CA MET A 40 -17.85 0.49 6.68
C MET A 40 -18.57 0.70 5.35
N ASP A 41 -17.85 1.27 4.40
CA ASP A 41 -18.26 1.27 3.00
C ASP A 41 -17.25 0.46 2.17
N VAL A 42 -17.73 -0.05 1.04
CA VAL A 42 -16.93 -0.82 0.11
C VAL A 42 -17.09 -0.26 -1.30
N GLU A 43 -15.95 -0.07 -1.96
CA GLU A 43 -15.87 0.52 -3.30
C GLU A 43 -14.98 -0.31 -4.22
N SER A 44 -15.33 -0.33 -5.50
CA SER A 44 -14.42 -0.69 -6.58
C SER A 44 -13.71 0.58 -7.05
N THR A 45 -12.40 0.53 -7.24
CA THR A 45 -11.60 1.71 -7.61
C THR A 45 -10.61 1.43 -8.72
N ALA A 46 -10.30 2.45 -9.52
CA ALA A 46 -9.22 2.40 -10.49
C ALA A 46 -8.32 3.63 -10.44
N ASN A 47 -7.02 3.41 -10.56
CA ASN A 47 -6.00 4.42 -10.26
C ASN A 47 -5.82 5.47 -11.36
N MET A 48 -6.27 5.22 -12.59
CA MET A 48 -5.96 6.07 -13.74
C MET A 48 -6.52 7.49 -13.58
N CYS A 49 -7.81 7.61 -13.28
CA CYS A 49 -8.46 8.89 -13.01
C CYS A 49 -9.13 8.96 -11.63
N ASN A 50 -8.72 8.10 -10.68
CA ASN A 50 -9.27 8.01 -9.33
C ASN A 50 -10.80 7.83 -9.31
N ILE A 51 -11.35 7.03 -10.25
CA ILE A 51 -12.76 6.66 -10.22
C ILE A 51 -12.98 5.65 -9.08
N SER A 52 -14.04 5.87 -8.32
CA SER A 52 -14.58 4.89 -7.40
C SER A 52 -16.08 4.70 -7.62
N GLU A 53 -16.53 3.46 -7.48
CA GLU A 53 -17.94 3.08 -7.55
C GLU A 53 -18.29 2.24 -6.33
N LYS A 54 -19.52 2.38 -5.82
CA LYS A 54 -20.01 1.57 -4.71
C LYS A 54 -20.06 0.10 -5.09
N LYS A 55 -19.61 -0.79 -4.20
CA LYS A 55 -19.50 -2.23 -4.46
C LYS A 55 -20.44 -3.04 -3.59
N ALA A 56 -21.56 -3.46 -4.17
CA ALA A 56 -22.55 -4.31 -3.54
C ALA A 56 -22.12 -5.80 -3.49
N GLY A 57 -22.71 -6.56 -2.58
CA GLY A 57 -22.57 -8.03 -2.54
C GLY A 57 -21.24 -8.56 -2.02
N VAL A 58 -20.40 -7.70 -1.44
CA VAL A 58 -19.08 -8.04 -0.88
C VAL A 58 -19.25 -8.89 0.37
N ASP A 59 -18.53 -10.00 0.48
CA ASP A 59 -18.66 -10.92 1.61
C ASP A 59 -18.02 -10.34 2.86
N ILE A 60 -18.81 -10.23 3.94
CA ILE A 60 -18.37 -9.77 5.26
C ILE A 60 -18.56 -10.91 6.25
N ILE A 61 -17.47 -11.47 6.76
CA ILE A 61 -17.49 -12.62 7.66
C ILE A 61 -16.97 -12.18 9.02
N VAL A 62 -17.78 -12.38 10.05
CA VAL A 62 -17.39 -12.14 11.43
C VAL A 62 -17.03 -13.48 12.05
N HIS A 63 -15.85 -13.58 12.65
CA HIS A 63 -15.36 -14.80 13.27
C HIS A 63 -15.30 -14.66 14.80
N ARG A 64 -15.44 -15.80 15.49
CA ARG A 64 -15.11 -15.93 16.91
C ARG A 64 -13.59 -15.94 17.10
N ARG A 65 -13.15 -15.92 18.36
CA ARG A 65 -11.71 -15.93 18.74
C ARG A 65 -10.95 -17.17 18.26
N ASP A 66 -11.64 -18.29 18.09
CA ASP A 66 -11.08 -19.55 17.58
C ASP A 66 -11.02 -19.61 16.05
N GLY A 67 -11.45 -18.56 15.35
CA GLY A 67 -11.47 -18.49 13.90
C GLY A 67 -12.74 -19.04 13.24
N SER A 68 -13.63 -19.69 14.01
CA SER A 68 -14.91 -20.18 13.50
C SER A 68 -15.84 -19.04 13.07
N ILE A 69 -16.66 -19.28 12.04
CA ILE A 69 -17.62 -18.28 11.56
C ILE A 69 -18.70 -18.05 12.63
N LEU A 70 -18.82 -16.81 13.09
CA LEU A 70 -19.91 -16.35 13.94
C LEU A 70 -21.12 -15.94 13.09
N SER A 71 -20.88 -15.18 12.02
CA SER A 71 -21.92 -14.73 11.08
C SER A 71 -21.33 -14.31 9.75
N SER A 72 -22.17 -14.25 8.71
CA SER A 72 -21.77 -13.80 7.38
C SER A 72 -22.85 -12.86 6.81
N TYR A 73 -22.40 -11.77 6.21
CA TYR A 73 -23.22 -10.72 5.63
C TYR A 73 -22.71 -10.36 4.24
N LYS A 74 -23.46 -9.50 3.56
CA LYS A 74 -23.03 -8.87 2.32
C LYS A 74 -23.20 -7.35 2.41
N SER A 75 -22.33 -6.60 1.73
CA SER A 75 -22.57 -5.17 1.51
C SER A 75 -23.85 -4.93 0.72
N ASP A 76 -24.55 -3.84 1.05
CA ASP A 76 -25.81 -3.48 0.40
C ASP A 76 -25.61 -2.89 -1.01
N ALA A 77 -26.69 -2.45 -1.64
CA ALA A 77 -26.65 -1.85 -2.99
C ALA A 77 -25.80 -0.57 -3.09
N GLN A 78 -25.54 0.11 -1.96
CA GLN A 78 -24.68 1.29 -1.86
C GLN A 78 -23.26 0.94 -1.41
N GLY A 79 -22.93 -0.36 -1.34
CA GLY A 79 -21.67 -0.84 -0.80
C GLY A 79 -21.51 -0.56 0.70
N HIS A 80 -22.60 -0.25 1.40
CA HIS A 80 -22.58 0.05 2.81
C HIS A 80 -22.72 -1.23 3.64
N VAL A 81 -22.07 -1.24 4.80
CA VAL A 81 -22.13 -2.31 5.79
C VAL A 81 -22.35 -1.67 7.15
N ASP A 82 -23.42 -2.08 7.81
CA ASP A 82 -23.72 -1.69 9.18
C ASP A 82 -24.35 -2.88 9.93
N LEU A 83 -23.54 -3.53 10.77
CA LEU A 83 -23.89 -4.80 11.41
C LEU A 83 -23.63 -4.77 12.92
N PRO A 84 -24.43 -5.50 13.72
CA PRO A 84 -24.18 -5.63 15.15
C PRO A 84 -22.86 -6.37 15.40
N TRP A 85 -22.07 -5.85 16.34
CA TRP A 85 -20.81 -6.45 16.79
C TRP A 85 -21.01 -7.06 18.19
N SER A 86 -21.16 -8.37 18.26
CA SER A 86 -21.38 -9.07 19.54
C SER A 86 -20.08 -9.20 20.34
N SER A 87 -20.19 -9.55 21.62
CA SER A 87 -19.03 -9.83 22.48
C SER A 87 -18.25 -11.10 22.09
N GLU A 88 -18.85 -11.97 21.26
CA GLU A 88 -18.18 -13.16 20.73
C GLU A 88 -17.33 -12.85 19.47
N ALA A 89 -17.59 -11.71 18.81
CA ALA A 89 -16.88 -11.31 17.60
C ALA A 89 -15.44 -10.89 17.92
N SER A 90 -14.48 -11.44 17.16
CA SER A 90 -13.05 -11.27 17.38
C SER A 90 -12.27 -10.96 16.11
N HIS A 91 -12.69 -11.46 14.95
CA HIS A 91 -12.01 -11.22 13.68
C HIS A 91 -13.03 -10.83 12.60
N LEU A 92 -12.56 -10.09 11.60
CA LEU A 92 -13.37 -9.63 10.47
C LEU A 92 -12.67 -10.02 9.17
N THR A 93 -13.34 -10.77 8.30
CA THR A 93 -12.87 -11.03 6.93
C THR A 93 -13.77 -10.33 5.94
N ILE A 94 -13.17 -9.65 4.96
CA ILE A 94 -13.85 -8.96 3.87
C ILE A 94 -13.30 -9.52 2.57
N ALA A 95 -14.17 -10.00 1.69
CA ALA A 95 -13.75 -10.66 0.46
C ALA A 95 -14.58 -10.20 -0.75
N ALA A 96 -13.87 -9.87 -1.83
CA ALA A 96 -14.50 -9.57 -3.11
C ALA A 96 -13.59 -9.91 -4.29
N PRO A 97 -14.16 -10.15 -5.48
CA PRO A 97 -13.37 -10.17 -6.69
C PRO A 97 -12.86 -8.76 -7.04
N SER A 98 -11.57 -8.73 -7.35
CA SER A 98 -10.84 -7.61 -7.94
C SER A 98 -10.53 -7.92 -9.41
N PHE A 99 -10.43 -6.89 -10.24
CA PHE A 99 -10.04 -6.99 -11.64
C PHE A 99 -8.80 -6.14 -11.90
N PHE A 100 -7.69 -6.78 -12.24
CA PHE A 100 -6.40 -6.14 -12.44
C PHE A 100 -5.61 -6.84 -13.55
N SER A 101 -4.95 -6.08 -14.42
CA SER A 101 -4.16 -6.59 -15.55
C SER A 101 -4.92 -7.58 -16.44
N GLY A 102 -6.21 -7.33 -16.65
CA GLY A 102 -7.05 -8.16 -17.51
C GLY A 102 -7.56 -9.46 -16.89
N SER A 103 -7.25 -9.75 -15.62
CA SER A 103 -7.69 -10.96 -14.93
C SER A 103 -8.52 -10.64 -13.69
N VAL A 104 -9.40 -11.58 -13.32
CA VAL A 104 -10.15 -11.54 -12.05
C VAL A 104 -9.39 -12.37 -11.02
N SER A 105 -9.15 -11.78 -9.85
CA SER A 105 -8.65 -12.47 -8.66
C SER A 105 -9.52 -12.15 -7.46
N TRP A 106 -9.52 -13.00 -6.45
CA TRP A 106 -10.15 -12.69 -5.17
C TRP A 106 -9.15 -11.97 -4.26
N ASP A 107 -9.59 -10.84 -3.72
CA ASP A 107 -8.90 -10.10 -2.68
C ASP A 107 -9.65 -10.35 -1.38
N ILE A 108 -8.98 -11.01 -0.44
CA ILE A 108 -9.52 -11.43 0.85
C ILE A 108 -8.68 -10.74 1.92
N ARG A 109 -9.33 -10.02 2.84
CA ARG A 109 -8.65 -9.26 3.89
C ARG A 109 -9.24 -9.63 5.23
N THR A 110 -8.41 -10.14 6.13
CA THR A 110 -8.80 -10.46 7.51
C THR A 110 -8.13 -9.51 8.48
N GLU A 111 -8.92 -8.89 9.35
CA GLU A 111 -8.47 -8.10 10.49
C GLU A 111 -8.59 -8.95 11.77
N LEU A 112 -7.44 -9.41 12.29
CA LEU A 112 -7.35 -10.08 13.58
C LEU A 112 -7.58 -9.07 14.71
N ASN A 113 -8.13 -9.55 15.83
CA ASN A 113 -8.55 -8.74 16.97
C ASN A 113 -9.32 -7.48 16.56
N ALA A 114 -10.32 -7.66 15.70
CA ALA A 114 -11.24 -6.62 15.28
C ALA A 114 -12.14 -6.19 16.46
N LYS A 115 -12.63 -4.96 16.42
CA LYS A 115 -13.55 -4.39 17.41
C LYS A 115 -14.71 -3.73 16.70
N ALA A 116 -15.79 -3.44 17.41
CA ALA A 116 -16.81 -2.53 16.91
C ALA A 116 -16.20 -1.16 16.58
N GLY A 117 -16.81 -0.47 15.61
CA GLY A 117 -16.37 0.85 15.16
C GLY A 117 -16.47 1.02 13.65
N ASP A 118 -15.96 2.17 13.20
CA ASP A 118 -15.93 2.54 11.80
C ASP A 118 -14.61 2.11 11.15
N TYR A 119 -14.70 1.21 10.18
CA TYR A 119 -13.60 0.64 9.41
C TYR A 119 -13.29 1.42 8.13
N GLY A 120 -14.00 2.52 7.87
CA GLY A 120 -13.72 3.39 6.75
C GLY A 120 -14.21 2.83 5.42
N ILE A 121 -13.45 3.09 4.36
CA ILE A 121 -13.76 2.63 3.00
C ILE A 121 -12.76 1.56 2.57
N TYR A 122 -13.23 0.33 2.41
CA TYR A 122 -12.48 -0.76 1.80
C TYR A 122 -12.56 -0.66 0.28
N ARG A 123 -11.40 -0.66 -0.38
CA ARG A 123 -11.29 -0.50 -1.83
C ARG A 123 -10.74 -1.74 -2.49
N PHE A 124 -11.44 -2.20 -3.52
CA PHE A 124 -11.06 -3.32 -4.39
C PHE A 124 -10.71 -2.80 -5.77
N THR A 125 -9.61 -3.27 -6.35
CA THR A 125 -9.19 -2.80 -7.67
C THR A 125 -10.15 -3.29 -8.75
N ASP A 126 -10.58 -2.40 -9.65
CA ASP A 126 -11.33 -2.77 -10.84
C ASP A 126 -10.93 -1.90 -12.04
N GLU A 127 -9.93 -2.36 -12.79
CA GLU A 127 -9.40 -1.60 -13.93
C GLU A 127 -10.38 -1.41 -15.08
N ARG A 128 -11.54 -2.09 -15.10
CA ARG A 128 -12.57 -1.83 -16.10
C ARG A 128 -13.13 -0.42 -15.98
N LEU A 129 -13.11 0.15 -14.77
CA LEU A 129 -13.51 1.54 -14.51
C LEU A 129 -12.63 2.56 -15.26
N ASN A 130 -11.41 2.18 -15.66
CA ASN A 130 -10.55 3.05 -16.47
C ASN A 130 -11.19 3.42 -17.82
N SER A 131 -12.12 2.61 -18.33
CA SER A 131 -12.85 2.92 -19.57
C SER A 131 -13.73 4.18 -19.46
N GLY A 132 -14.09 4.60 -18.24
CA GLY A 132 -14.81 5.84 -17.98
C GLY A 132 -13.90 7.08 -17.88
N CYS A 133 -12.57 6.92 -17.97
CA CYS A 133 -11.65 8.04 -17.88
C CYS A 133 -11.58 8.84 -19.19
N GLU A 134 -11.71 10.15 -19.11
CA GLU A 134 -11.34 11.05 -20.21
C GLU A 134 -9.81 11.24 -20.22
N CYS A 135 -9.14 10.44 -21.06
CA CYS A 135 -7.68 10.48 -21.21
C CYS A 135 -7.24 10.97 -22.58
N THR A 136 -6.04 11.56 -22.62
CA THR A 136 -5.37 11.97 -23.85
C THR A 136 -3.87 11.71 -23.74
N TYR A 137 -3.19 11.72 -24.89
CA TYR A 137 -1.73 11.76 -24.93
C TYR A 137 -1.28 13.20 -25.15
N ILE A 138 -0.31 13.62 -24.33
CA ILE A 138 0.36 14.91 -24.44
C ILE A 138 1.70 14.63 -25.11
N ASN A 139 1.87 15.11 -26.35
CA ASN A 139 3.11 14.92 -27.09
C ASN A 139 4.06 16.05 -26.77
N ILE A 140 5.22 15.71 -26.20
CA ILE A 140 6.22 16.69 -25.78
C ILE A 140 7.48 16.55 -26.64
N ASP A 141 7.97 17.68 -27.15
CA ASP A 141 9.29 17.80 -27.75
C ASP A 141 10.31 18.23 -26.69
N THR A 142 11.29 17.35 -26.43
CA THR A 142 12.33 17.55 -25.41
C THR A 142 13.70 17.91 -25.98
N SER A 143 13.78 18.28 -27.27
CA SER A 143 15.05 18.53 -27.97
C SER A 143 15.89 19.64 -27.34
N GLU A 144 15.25 20.72 -26.90
CA GLU A 144 15.91 21.83 -26.20
C GLU A 144 16.49 21.36 -24.86
N ILE A 145 15.69 20.65 -24.04
CA ILE A 145 16.13 20.12 -22.75
C ILE A 145 17.28 19.14 -22.91
N ALA A 146 17.23 18.25 -23.92
CA ALA A 146 18.32 17.32 -24.21
C ALA A 146 19.63 18.04 -24.56
N THR A 147 19.55 19.24 -25.14
CA THR A 147 20.70 20.07 -25.51
C THR A 147 21.24 20.86 -24.31
N VAL A 148 20.37 21.63 -23.64
CA VAL A 148 20.74 22.53 -22.54
C VAL A 148 21.10 21.75 -21.28
N TYR A 149 20.37 20.68 -20.98
CA TYR A 149 20.52 19.86 -19.77
C TYR A 149 21.04 18.45 -20.09
N SER A 150 21.99 18.33 -21.03
CA SER A 150 22.57 17.05 -21.44
C SER A 150 23.15 16.19 -20.30
N ASN A 151 23.57 16.82 -19.20
CA ASN A 151 24.08 16.17 -17.99
C ASN A 151 23.00 15.82 -16.94
N TYR A 152 21.72 15.87 -17.31
CA TYR A 152 20.59 15.58 -16.43
C TYR A 152 19.75 14.41 -16.95
N ASN A 153 19.05 13.77 -16.04
CA ASN A 153 17.95 12.87 -16.32
C ASN A 153 16.64 13.64 -16.17
N LEU A 154 15.80 13.64 -17.20
CA LEU A 154 14.48 14.25 -17.17
C LEU A 154 13.45 13.21 -16.69
N TYR A 155 12.63 13.60 -15.73
CA TYR A 155 11.46 12.84 -15.30
C TYR A 155 10.22 13.67 -15.55
N ALA A 156 9.14 13.03 -16.01
CA ALA A 156 7.80 13.63 -16.03
C ALA A 156 6.79 12.68 -15.39
N ASN A 157 5.95 13.19 -14.49
CA ASN A 157 4.91 12.41 -13.80
C ASN A 157 5.42 11.04 -13.30
N ASN A 158 6.58 11.05 -12.63
CA ASN A 158 7.22 9.88 -12.02
C ASN A 158 7.89 8.89 -13.00
N ALA A 159 7.89 9.17 -14.31
CA ALA A 159 8.53 8.35 -15.33
C ALA A 159 9.79 9.03 -15.88
N TYR A 160 10.85 8.25 -16.06
CA TYR A 160 12.05 8.71 -16.77
C TYR A 160 11.72 8.94 -18.24
N ILE A 161 12.06 10.13 -18.74
CA ILE A 161 11.97 10.49 -20.14
C ILE A 161 13.35 10.29 -20.77
N SER A 162 13.44 9.38 -21.73
CA SER A 162 14.68 9.20 -22.50
C SER A 162 14.92 10.39 -23.42
N PRO A 163 15.97 11.20 -23.22
CA PRO A 163 16.22 12.39 -24.03
C PRO A 163 16.61 12.06 -25.49
N ILE A 164 16.83 10.78 -25.81
CA ILE A 164 17.14 10.30 -27.17
C ILE A 164 15.90 10.29 -28.06
N LEU A 165 14.70 10.11 -27.48
CA LEU A 165 13.46 10.17 -28.25
C LEU A 165 13.00 11.63 -28.30
N THR A 166 12.74 12.11 -29.52
CA THR A 166 12.27 13.48 -29.76
C THR A 166 10.82 13.69 -29.32
N TYR A 167 10.02 12.62 -29.28
CA TYR A 167 8.60 12.68 -28.95
C TYR A 167 8.26 11.67 -27.85
N HIS A 168 7.70 12.17 -26.76
CA HIS A 168 7.23 11.35 -25.65
C HIS A 168 5.75 11.55 -25.44
N PRO A 169 4.90 10.54 -25.75
CA PRO A 169 3.49 10.62 -25.45
C PRO A 169 3.28 10.38 -23.94
N LEU A 170 2.95 11.45 -23.21
CA LEU A 170 2.53 11.34 -21.82
C LEU A 170 1.04 11.08 -21.73
N HIS A 171 0.66 9.95 -21.13
CA HIS A 171 -0.73 9.64 -20.90
C HIS A 171 -1.27 10.45 -19.71
N ALA A 172 -2.27 11.28 -19.94
CA ALA A 172 -2.90 12.12 -18.92
C ALA A 172 -4.41 11.94 -18.94
N CYS A 173 -5.01 11.86 -17.75
CA CYS A 173 -6.45 11.67 -17.60
C CYS A 173 -7.04 12.77 -16.74
N LYS A 174 -8.23 13.25 -17.11
CA LYS A 174 -8.94 14.25 -16.33
C LYS A 174 -9.42 13.66 -15.00
N ARG A 175 -9.38 14.49 -13.97
CA ARG A 175 -9.99 14.28 -12.67
C ARG A 175 -10.87 15.50 -12.39
N ASN A 176 -12.16 15.29 -12.10
CA ASN A 176 -13.13 16.38 -11.93
C ASN A 176 -13.09 17.39 -13.09
N ASN A 177 -13.10 16.90 -14.33
CA ASN A 177 -13.06 17.68 -15.58
C ASN A 177 -11.78 18.50 -15.84
N LYS A 178 -10.68 18.24 -15.10
CA LYS A 178 -9.38 18.91 -15.33
C LYS A 178 -8.23 17.91 -15.37
N PHE A 179 -7.24 18.17 -16.21
CA PHE A 179 -5.97 17.44 -16.14
C PHE A 179 -5.17 17.90 -14.92
N ALA A 180 -4.46 16.97 -14.27
CA ALA A 180 -3.43 17.37 -13.33
C ALA A 180 -2.27 18.05 -14.07
N PRO A 181 -1.57 19.01 -13.45
CA PRO A 181 -0.32 19.54 -13.98
C PRO A 181 0.66 18.41 -14.27
N VAL A 182 1.39 18.53 -15.38
CA VAL A 182 2.51 17.63 -15.68
C VAL A 182 3.75 18.23 -15.06
N ASN A 183 4.28 17.56 -14.05
CA ASN A 183 5.49 18.01 -13.35
C ASN A 183 6.73 17.38 -13.98
N PHE A 184 7.77 18.19 -14.14
CA PHE A 184 9.08 17.79 -14.64
C PHE A 184 10.13 17.97 -13.57
N VAL A 185 11.06 17.01 -13.50
CA VAL A 185 12.22 17.09 -12.63
C VAL A 185 13.48 16.76 -13.43
N LEU A 186 14.46 17.65 -13.37
CA LEU A 186 15.81 17.46 -13.89
C LEU A 186 16.72 17.03 -12.74
N ILE A 187 17.18 15.78 -12.80
CA ILE A 187 18.09 15.20 -11.81
C ILE A 187 19.50 15.18 -12.39
N PRO A 188 20.50 15.75 -11.70
CA PRO A 188 21.88 15.65 -12.14
C PRO A 188 22.36 14.21 -12.28
N LYS A 189 23.15 13.92 -13.32
CA LYS A 189 23.84 12.63 -13.48
C LYS A 189 25.06 12.49 -12.56
N GLN A 190 25.53 13.60 -11.99
CA GLN A 190 26.72 13.69 -11.14
C GLN A 190 26.40 14.49 -9.88
N SER A 191 27.05 14.11 -8.77
CA SER A 191 26.96 14.81 -7.48
C SER A 191 27.47 16.26 -7.56
N GLY A 192 26.93 17.13 -6.70
CA GLY A 192 27.35 18.52 -6.53
C GLY A 192 26.69 19.53 -7.47
N ALA A 193 25.78 19.10 -8.35
CA ALA A 193 25.03 19.99 -9.24
C ALA A 193 23.59 20.21 -8.72
N THR A 194 23.02 21.40 -8.97
CA THR A 194 21.65 21.75 -8.61
C THR A 194 20.63 21.00 -9.48
N ALA A 195 19.62 20.40 -8.88
CA ALA A 195 18.46 19.84 -9.58
C ALA A 195 17.44 20.93 -9.88
N TYR A 196 16.57 20.72 -10.87
CA TYR A 196 15.53 21.69 -11.21
C TYR A 196 14.17 21.02 -11.32
N ALA A 197 13.09 21.76 -11.05
CA ALA A 197 11.74 21.30 -11.32
C ALA A 197 10.91 22.37 -12.01
N GLY A 198 9.93 21.93 -12.78
CA GLY A 198 9.01 22.79 -13.51
C GLY A 198 7.69 22.06 -13.72
N SER A 199 6.69 22.78 -14.24
CA SER A 199 5.42 22.16 -14.59
C SER A 199 4.80 22.84 -15.80
N ILE A 200 3.94 22.10 -16.49
CA ILE A 200 3.00 22.66 -17.46
C ILE A 200 1.58 22.33 -17.00
N ASP A 201 0.65 23.24 -17.25
CA ASP A 201 -0.78 22.99 -17.07
C ASP A 201 -1.40 22.57 -18.40
N PRO A 202 -1.76 21.27 -18.59
CA PRO A 202 -2.37 20.79 -19.83
C PRO A 202 -3.70 21.47 -20.16
N ASN A 203 -4.36 22.09 -19.19
CA ASN A 203 -5.63 22.77 -19.39
C ASN A 203 -5.48 24.16 -20.04
N THR A 204 -4.26 24.68 -20.18
CA THR A 204 -3.99 26.03 -20.75
C THR A 204 -3.39 26.00 -22.16
N ILE A 205 -3.18 24.81 -22.72
CA ILE A 205 -2.47 24.58 -23.98
C ILE A 205 -3.30 23.72 -24.93
N ASP A 206 -3.03 23.83 -26.23
CA ASP A 206 -3.65 22.99 -27.25
C ASP A 206 -2.98 21.60 -27.29
N LEU A 207 -3.62 20.61 -26.67
CA LEU A 207 -3.12 19.23 -26.57
C LEU A 207 -3.14 18.46 -27.91
N SER A 208 -3.71 19.03 -28.98
CA SER A 208 -3.64 18.44 -30.32
C SER A 208 -2.28 18.65 -31.00
N GLN A 209 -1.48 19.58 -30.48
CA GLN A 209 -0.16 19.92 -31.02
C GLN A 209 0.97 19.26 -30.22
N VAL A 210 2.15 19.22 -30.83
CA VAL A 210 3.38 18.90 -30.08
C VAL A 210 3.77 20.11 -29.26
N ILE A 211 3.94 19.92 -27.96
CA ILE A 211 4.30 20.96 -27.01
C ILE A 211 5.82 20.95 -26.85
N SER A 212 6.48 22.04 -27.24
CA SER A 212 7.92 22.21 -27.01
C SER A 212 8.20 22.50 -25.54
N LEU A 213 9.03 21.66 -24.92
CA LEU A 213 9.48 21.85 -23.54
C LEU A 213 10.72 22.76 -23.52
N SER A 214 10.52 24.04 -23.25
CA SER A 214 11.62 25.03 -23.20
C SER A 214 12.35 25.00 -21.86
N SER A 215 13.64 25.37 -21.85
CA SER A 215 14.44 25.50 -20.61
C SER A 215 13.86 26.53 -19.64
N SER A 216 13.07 27.49 -20.12
CA SER A 216 12.48 28.55 -19.30
C SER A 216 11.58 28.03 -18.18
N ILE A 217 11.04 26.80 -18.28
CA ILE A 217 10.21 26.21 -17.21
C ILE A 217 11.02 25.83 -15.96
N PHE A 218 12.35 25.88 -16.05
CA PHE A 218 13.30 25.54 -14.99
C PHE A 218 14.09 26.77 -14.50
N GLU A 219 13.79 27.96 -15.02
CA GLU A 219 14.53 29.19 -14.70
C GLU A 219 13.97 29.88 -13.44
N GLY A 220 14.87 30.44 -12.63
CA GLY A 220 14.53 31.20 -11.43
C GLY A 220 14.73 30.42 -10.13
N ALA A 221 14.98 31.14 -9.04
CA ALA A 221 15.33 30.56 -7.74
C ALA A 221 14.26 29.59 -7.21
N SER A 222 12.98 29.81 -7.54
CA SER A 222 11.89 28.94 -7.13
C SER A 222 11.92 27.54 -7.76
N HIS A 223 12.64 27.38 -8.87
CA HIS A 223 12.76 26.14 -9.60
C HIS A 223 14.01 25.33 -9.19
N GLU A 224 14.92 25.94 -8.43
CA GLU A 224 16.16 25.33 -7.98
C GLU A 224 15.93 24.37 -6.80
N GLY A 225 16.59 23.22 -6.87
CA GLY A 225 16.58 22.22 -5.81
C GLY A 225 17.34 22.68 -4.57
N THR A 226 16.71 22.56 -3.41
CA THR A 226 17.38 22.72 -2.12
C THR A 226 17.92 21.38 -1.65
N LEU A 227 19.25 21.26 -1.55
CA LEU A 227 19.93 20.06 -1.07
C LEU A 227 19.58 19.74 0.39
N LEU A 228 19.21 18.49 0.64
CA LEU A 228 18.99 17.98 1.98
C LEU A 228 20.25 17.34 2.57
N ASN A 229 20.50 17.63 3.84
CA ASN A 229 21.47 16.89 4.64
C ASN A 229 20.80 15.62 5.20
N ILE A 230 21.06 14.47 4.58
CA ILE A 230 20.43 13.19 4.94
C ILE A 230 21.44 12.27 5.61
N ASP A 231 20.98 11.61 6.67
CA ASP A 231 21.74 10.57 7.36
C ASP A 231 20.97 9.25 7.37
N VAL A 232 21.67 8.19 6.99
CA VAL A 232 21.14 6.83 6.91
C VAL A 232 22.14 5.92 7.61
N ASN A 233 21.65 5.08 8.52
CA ASN A 233 22.43 4.10 9.27
C ASN A 233 22.89 2.88 8.44
N SER A 234 22.96 3.00 7.11
CA SER A 234 23.40 1.96 6.18
C SER A 234 24.20 2.61 5.06
N SER A 235 25.16 1.90 4.48
CA SER A 235 25.86 2.34 3.26
C SER A 235 25.15 1.88 1.98
N ASN A 236 24.33 0.82 2.07
CA ASN A 236 23.62 0.22 0.94
C ASN A 236 22.13 0.57 1.00
N TYR A 237 21.77 1.76 0.54
CA TYR A 237 20.40 2.25 0.51
C TYR A 237 20.10 3.00 -0.78
N SER A 238 18.81 3.09 -1.09
CA SER A 238 18.23 3.95 -2.12
C SER A 238 17.50 5.11 -1.44
N LEU A 239 17.57 6.30 -2.03
CA LEU A 239 16.77 7.45 -1.61
C LEU A 239 15.72 7.77 -2.66
N ARG A 240 14.52 8.03 -2.17
CA ARG A 240 13.41 8.54 -2.97
C ARG A 240 12.81 9.77 -2.31
N SER A 241 12.29 10.68 -3.12
CA SER A 241 11.44 11.77 -2.65
C SER A 241 10.16 11.82 -3.46
N TYR A 242 9.14 12.43 -2.88
CA TYR A 242 7.94 12.85 -3.60
C TYR A 242 7.30 14.04 -2.89
N SER A 243 6.47 14.76 -3.62
CA SER A 243 5.65 15.84 -3.07
C SER A 243 4.19 15.38 -3.02
N GLU A 244 3.46 15.79 -1.99
CA GLU A 244 2.01 15.58 -1.93
C GLU A 244 1.27 16.87 -2.29
N THR A 245 0.38 16.74 -3.26
CA THR A 245 -0.39 17.85 -3.81
C THR A 245 -1.88 17.49 -3.82
N GLU A 246 -2.72 18.44 -4.18
CA GLU A 246 -4.14 18.19 -4.45
C GLU A 246 -4.40 17.21 -5.62
N TYR A 247 -3.38 16.92 -6.43
CA TYR A 247 -3.44 15.92 -7.50
C TYR A 247 -2.84 14.56 -7.08
N GLY A 248 -2.53 14.39 -5.79
CA GLY A 248 -1.89 13.21 -5.23
C GLY A 248 -0.36 13.32 -5.16
N ARG A 249 0.32 12.17 -5.19
CA ARG A 249 1.79 12.10 -5.15
C ARG A 249 2.37 12.51 -6.50
N GLN A 250 3.26 13.49 -6.46
CA GLN A 250 3.97 14.06 -7.61
C GLN A 250 5.47 13.97 -7.36
N ASN A 251 6.28 14.10 -8.42
CA ASN A 251 7.75 14.12 -8.33
C ASN A 251 8.35 12.92 -7.58
N TRP A 252 7.78 11.74 -7.79
CA TRP A 252 8.31 10.50 -7.26
C TRP A 252 9.62 10.17 -7.97
N VAL A 253 10.71 10.49 -7.30
CA VAL A 253 12.05 10.50 -7.87
C VAL A 253 12.96 9.58 -7.08
N THR A 254 13.80 8.80 -7.78
CA THR A 254 14.91 8.06 -7.18
C THR A 254 16.22 8.81 -7.42
N TRP A 255 16.99 9.04 -6.35
CA TRP A 255 18.21 9.86 -6.39
C TRP A 255 19.46 8.98 -6.49
N ALA A 256 19.93 8.75 -7.72
CA ALA A 256 21.08 7.88 -7.99
C ALA A 256 22.39 8.37 -7.36
N THR A 257 22.57 9.70 -7.24
CA THR A 257 23.73 10.34 -6.59
C THR A 257 23.63 10.34 -5.06
N LYS A 258 22.49 9.91 -4.50
CA LYS A 258 22.12 10.02 -3.08
C LYS A 258 22.07 11.46 -2.54
N GLU A 259 22.09 12.47 -3.41
CA GLU A 259 21.90 13.88 -3.05
C GLU A 259 20.45 14.27 -3.33
N VAL A 260 19.58 14.11 -2.33
CA VAL A 260 18.17 14.50 -2.48
C VAL A 260 18.06 16.02 -2.47
N GLN A 261 17.41 16.56 -3.49
CA GLN A 261 17.06 17.97 -3.55
C GLN A 261 15.56 18.13 -3.65
N LEU A 262 14.99 19.05 -2.88
CA LEU A 262 13.55 19.32 -2.87
C LEU A 262 13.26 20.70 -3.47
N PHE A 263 12.02 20.92 -3.88
CA PHE A 263 11.58 22.17 -4.49
C PHE A 263 10.52 22.84 -3.59
N PRO A 264 10.90 23.34 -2.40
CA PRO A 264 9.96 23.82 -1.39
C PRO A 264 9.12 25.02 -1.84
N GLU A 265 9.62 25.81 -2.79
CA GLU A 265 8.88 26.95 -3.36
C GLU A 265 7.79 26.52 -4.35
N LEU A 266 7.92 25.34 -4.97
CA LEU A 266 6.90 24.75 -5.84
C LEU A 266 5.95 23.81 -5.09
N PHE A 267 6.47 23.11 -4.08
CA PHE A 267 5.72 22.10 -3.34
C PHE A 267 5.95 22.25 -1.84
N ASN A 268 4.86 22.52 -1.12
CA ASN A 268 4.87 22.77 0.32
C ASN A 268 4.95 21.51 1.19
N ARG A 269 4.66 20.33 0.62
CA ARG A 269 4.66 19.06 1.35
C ARG A 269 5.52 18.04 0.66
N ASN A 270 6.71 17.83 1.21
CA ASN A 270 7.71 16.93 0.66
C ASN A 270 7.98 15.79 1.63
N LEU A 271 8.15 14.60 1.07
CA LEU A 271 8.52 13.41 1.81
C LEU A 271 9.75 12.78 1.19
N VAL A 272 10.60 12.25 2.05
CA VAL A 272 11.81 11.53 1.64
C VAL A 272 11.81 10.17 2.33
N SER A 273 12.19 9.15 1.58
CA SER A 273 12.35 7.80 2.09
C SER A 273 13.71 7.24 1.74
N ALA A 274 14.31 6.55 2.71
CA ALA A 274 15.40 5.62 2.49
C ALA A 274 14.82 4.20 2.45
N SER A 275 15.39 3.34 1.61
CA SER A 275 15.06 1.92 1.60
C SER A 275 16.28 1.07 1.31
N GLN A 276 16.31 -0.14 1.88
CA GLN A 276 17.31 -1.16 1.58
C GLN A 276 16.62 -2.49 1.31
N ARG A 277 17.08 -3.17 0.25
CA ARG A 277 16.73 -4.55 -0.05
C ARG A 277 17.94 -5.43 0.23
N ILE A 278 17.71 -6.56 0.90
CA ILE A 278 18.72 -7.58 1.20
C ILE A 278 18.19 -8.90 0.67
N ASP A 279 18.97 -9.55 -0.21
CA ASP A 279 18.66 -10.90 -0.64
C ASP A 279 19.12 -11.87 0.46
N LEU A 280 18.16 -12.60 1.05
CA LEU A 280 18.41 -13.53 2.16
C LEU A 280 18.78 -14.94 1.68
N GLY A 281 18.87 -15.13 0.36
CA GLY A 281 19.19 -16.40 -0.29
C GLY A 281 18.00 -17.02 -1.00
N GLY A 282 18.23 -18.19 -1.57
CA GLY A 282 17.24 -18.95 -2.34
C GLY A 282 17.78 -20.30 -2.77
N ASN A 283 16.94 -21.10 -3.40
CA ASN A 283 17.25 -22.39 -4.00
C ASN A 283 16.44 -22.56 -5.29
N ASP A 284 16.42 -23.74 -5.89
CA ASP A 284 15.70 -24.01 -7.15
C ASP A 284 14.17 -23.89 -7.04
N LEU A 285 13.61 -23.77 -5.83
CA LEU A 285 12.17 -23.62 -5.59
C LEU A 285 11.74 -22.15 -5.42
N GLY A 286 12.68 -21.25 -5.11
CA GLY A 286 12.34 -19.86 -4.83
C GLY A 286 13.44 -19.07 -4.13
N TYR A 287 13.09 -17.85 -3.74
CA TYR A 287 14.01 -16.92 -3.09
C TYR A 287 13.33 -16.11 -1.97
N LEU A 288 14.16 -15.57 -1.08
CA LEU A 288 13.74 -14.75 0.05
C LEU A 288 14.40 -13.38 -0.02
N THR A 289 13.61 -12.34 0.19
CA THR A 289 14.10 -10.96 0.26
C THR A 289 13.62 -10.30 1.52
N TYR A 290 14.49 -9.49 2.12
CA TYR A 290 14.13 -8.54 3.15
C TYR A 290 14.13 -7.12 2.59
N ASN A 291 13.13 -6.33 2.95
CA ASN A 291 13.06 -4.92 2.62
C ASN A 291 12.82 -4.09 3.89
N GLY A 292 13.68 -3.12 4.16
CA GLY A 292 13.48 -2.10 5.19
C GLY A 292 13.27 -0.73 4.56
N LEU A 293 12.33 0.06 5.07
CA LEU A 293 12.09 1.43 4.61
C LEU A 293 11.74 2.35 5.77
N THR A 294 12.27 3.57 5.68
CA THR A 294 11.97 4.69 6.57
C THR A 294 11.60 5.88 5.72
N ARG A 295 10.43 6.48 5.97
CA ARG A 295 9.95 7.69 5.31
C ARG A 295 9.65 8.79 6.34
N ARG A 296 10.06 10.01 6.04
CA ARG A 296 9.77 11.19 6.87
C ARG A 296 9.25 12.34 6.02
N ALA A 297 8.35 13.14 6.59
CA ALA A 297 8.06 14.46 6.03
C ALA A 297 9.24 15.40 6.28
N VAL A 298 9.49 16.28 5.32
CA VAL A 298 10.52 17.32 5.43
C VAL A 298 9.82 18.64 5.75
N VAL A 299 10.03 19.11 6.97
CA VAL A 299 9.48 20.39 7.46
C VAL A 299 10.46 21.56 7.28
N ASP A 300 11.75 21.26 7.21
CA ASP A 300 12.83 22.24 7.06
C ASP A 300 14.00 21.57 6.36
N THR A 301 14.40 22.14 5.22
CA THR A 301 15.49 21.63 4.37
C THR A 301 16.87 21.95 4.93
N SER A 302 16.99 22.90 5.87
CA SER A 302 18.25 23.28 6.50
C SER A 302 18.71 22.33 7.60
N ASN A 303 17.77 21.56 8.17
CA ASN A 303 18.05 20.61 9.24
C ASN A 303 18.51 19.26 8.68
N LYS A 304 19.36 18.58 9.47
CA LYS A 304 19.75 17.19 9.19
C LYS A 304 18.53 16.27 9.33
N LEU A 305 18.19 15.56 8.26
CA LEU A 305 17.12 14.58 8.23
C LEU A 305 17.68 13.17 8.48
N SER A 306 17.28 12.55 9.60
CA SER A 306 17.63 11.15 9.87
C SER A 306 16.59 10.21 9.28
N LEU A 307 17.06 9.30 8.43
CA LEU A 307 16.29 8.21 7.82
C LEU A 307 16.88 6.87 8.23
N ASN A 308 16.97 6.64 9.55
CA ASN A 308 17.45 5.36 10.08
C ASN A 308 16.53 4.23 9.64
N LEU A 309 17.06 3.32 8.84
CA LEU A 309 16.39 2.11 8.41
C LEU A 309 16.23 1.16 9.60
N PRO A 310 15.08 0.49 9.73
CA PRO A 310 15.01 -0.70 10.56
C PRO A 310 15.86 -1.77 9.86
N LEU A 311 16.84 -2.33 10.58
CA LEU A 311 17.79 -3.33 10.05
C LEU A 311 17.72 -4.58 10.95
N ASN A 312 16.53 -5.17 11.04
CA ASN A 312 16.24 -6.33 11.89
C ASN A 312 16.10 -7.62 11.07
N GLU A 313 16.79 -7.74 9.93
CA GLU A 313 16.59 -8.83 8.97
C GLU A 313 16.75 -10.22 9.58
N ASN A 314 17.69 -10.39 10.52
CA ASN A 314 17.91 -11.67 11.21
C ASN A 314 16.78 -11.99 12.21
N LEU A 315 16.24 -10.99 12.91
CA LEU A 315 15.12 -11.17 13.84
C LEU A 315 13.84 -11.50 13.08
N MET A 316 13.55 -10.74 12.02
CA MET A 316 12.46 -11.02 11.09
C MET A 316 12.57 -12.43 10.50
N LEU A 317 13.73 -12.81 9.97
CA LEU A 317 13.92 -14.12 9.34
C LEU A 317 13.76 -15.28 10.32
N ASN A 318 14.24 -15.13 11.56
CA ASN A 318 14.08 -16.14 12.59
C ASN A 318 12.59 -16.38 12.91
N GLU A 319 11.82 -15.29 13.06
CA GLU A 319 10.40 -15.38 13.38
C GLU A 319 9.59 -15.93 12.20
N VAL A 320 9.86 -15.47 10.98
CA VAL A 320 9.24 -16.01 9.76
C VAL A 320 9.54 -17.49 9.59
N THR A 321 10.79 -17.91 9.76
CA THR A 321 11.18 -19.33 9.65
C THR A 321 10.46 -20.17 10.71
N ARG A 322 10.32 -19.64 11.93
CA ARG A 322 9.60 -20.32 13.01
C ARG A 322 8.11 -20.48 12.66
N LEU A 323 7.48 -19.42 12.15
CA LEU A 323 6.07 -19.45 11.73
C LEU A 323 5.84 -20.46 10.61
N MET A 324 6.65 -20.42 9.55
CA MET A 324 6.56 -21.39 8.45
C MET A 324 6.71 -22.84 8.95
N GLY A 325 7.54 -23.08 9.96
CA GLY A 325 7.72 -24.41 10.56
C GLY A 325 6.50 -24.94 11.32
N VAL A 326 5.56 -24.08 11.71
CA VAL A 326 4.35 -24.46 12.45
C VAL A 326 3.04 -24.22 11.69
N MET A 327 3.05 -23.45 10.61
CA MET A 327 1.87 -23.11 9.80
C MET A 327 1.18 -24.33 9.14
N GLY A 328 1.84 -25.48 9.07
CA GLY A 328 1.22 -26.73 8.62
C GLY A 328 0.50 -27.53 9.70
N GLY A 329 0.56 -27.09 10.97
CA GLY A 329 -0.16 -27.70 12.08
C GLY A 329 -1.56 -27.11 12.24
N ALA A 330 -2.51 -27.91 12.72
CA ALA A 330 -3.82 -27.40 13.13
C ALA A 330 -3.71 -26.59 14.44
N GLY A 331 -4.52 -25.54 14.56
CA GLY A 331 -4.66 -24.71 15.75
C GLY A 331 -3.94 -23.37 15.72
N ASN A 332 -4.07 -22.62 16.81
CA ASN A 332 -3.61 -21.23 16.89
C ASN A 332 -2.08 -21.11 16.77
N ILE A 333 -1.63 -20.35 15.78
CA ILE A 333 -0.22 -20.06 15.54
C ILE A 333 0.14 -18.74 16.21
N ASN A 334 0.92 -18.79 17.29
CA ASN A 334 1.43 -17.58 17.94
C ASN A 334 2.54 -16.94 17.11
N TYR A 335 2.63 -15.61 17.14
CA TYR A 335 3.69 -14.83 16.52
C TYR A 335 4.11 -13.63 17.39
N ASP A 336 5.36 -13.18 17.23
CA ASP A 336 5.92 -12.05 17.95
C ASP A 336 6.95 -11.26 17.12
N PHE A 337 6.47 -10.16 16.53
CA PHE A 337 7.27 -9.13 15.86
C PHE A 337 7.42 -7.87 16.72
N SER A 338 7.21 -7.95 18.05
CA SER A 338 7.25 -6.77 18.91
C SER A 338 8.65 -6.17 19.07
N PHE A 339 9.70 -6.81 18.56
CA PHE A 339 11.03 -6.19 18.47
C PHE A 339 11.03 -4.90 17.62
N ASN A 340 9.98 -4.66 16.85
CA ASN A 340 9.74 -3.45 16.05
C ASN A 340 8.80 -2.42 16.67
N SER A 341 8.39 -2.60 17.93
CA SER A 341 7.31 -1.81 18.54
C SER A 341 7.60 -0.31 18.73
N ALA A 342 8.84 0.14 18.53
CA ALA A 342 9.19 1.54 18.69
C ALA A 342 8.52 2.46 17.65
N THR A 343 8.30 1.97 16.43
CA THR A 343 7.73 2.75 15.32
C THR A 343 6.66 2.01 14.52
N MET A 344 6.44 0.72 14.80
CA MET A 344 5.46 -0.12 14.09
C MET A 344 4.31 -0.52 15.01
N GLN A 345 3.13 -0.74 14.42
CA GLN A 345 1.90 -1.10 15.15
C GLN A 345 1.21 -2.34 14.58
N GLY A 346 1.39 -2.63 13.29
CA GLY A 346 0.69 -3.71 12.59
C GLY A 346 1.63 -4.74 11.98
N LEU A 347 1.15 -5.98 11.95
CA LEU A 347 1.63 -7.06 11.11
C LEU A 347 0.58 -7.33 10.03
N GLN A 348 1.02 -7.66 8.82
CA GLN A 348 0.22 -8.24 7.76
C GLN A 348 0.95 -9.43 7.18
N ILE A 349 0.27 -10.57 7.08
CA ILE A 349 0.75 -11.73 6.34
C ILE A 349 -0.07 -11.82 5.06
N THR A 350 0.58 -11.79 3.91
CA THR A 350 -0.10 -11.90 2.63
C THR A 350 0.24 -13.24 2.00
N LEU A 351 -0.77 -14.00 1.60
CA LEU A 351 -0.62 -15.26 0.88
C LEU A 351 -1.20 -15.10 -0.53
N GLU A 352 -0.39 -15.37 -1.53
CA GLU A 352 -0.83 -15.49 -2.92
C GLU A 352 -0.90 -16.96 -3.29
N GLN A 353 -2.09 -17.42 -3.68
CA GLN A 353 -2.33 -18.82 -4.01
C GLN A 353 -3.40 -18.92 -5.09
N GLY A 354 -3.03 -19.50 -6.24
CA GLY A 354 -3.93 -19.63 -7.38
C GLY A 354 -4.41 -18.25 -7.87
N ASN A 355 -5.72 -18.01 -7.83
CA ASN A 355 -6.34 -16.73 -8.18
C ASN A 355 -6.80 -15.93 -6.95
N ALA A 356 -6.28 -16.24 -5.76
CA ALA A 356 -6.58 -15.55 -4.51
C ALA A 356 -5.35 -14.85 -3.94
N ASN A 357 -5.56 -13.66 -3.39
CA ASN A 357 -4.66 -12.96 -2.49
C ASN A 357 -5.38 -12.81 -1.14
N TRP A 358 -4.79 -13.38 -0.10
CA TRP A 358 -5.31 -13.28 1.27
C TRP A 358 -4.34 -12.52 2.16
N ALA A 359 -4.74 -11.32 2.58
CA ALA A 359 -4.04 -10.51 3.57
C ALA A 359 -4.66 -10.71 4.96
N ILE A 360 -3.84 -11.13 5.94
CA ILE A 360 -4.23 -11.29 7.34
C ILE A 360 -3.46 -10.28 8.19
N SER A 361 -4.16 -9.26 8.70
CA SER A 361 -3.61 -8.14 9.45
C SER A 361 -3.90 -8.27 10.94
N GLY A 362 -2.92 -7.97 11.80
CA GLY A 362 -3.05 -8.05 13.25
C GLY A 362 -2.06 -7.17 14.01
N PRO A 363 -2.05 -7.23 15.36
CA PRO A 363 -1.04 -6.55 16.17
C PRO A 363 0.34 -7.13 15.90
N LEU A 364 1.43 -6.48 16.31
CA LEU A 364 2.80 -7.01 16.18
C LEU A 364 3.02 -8.33 16.95
N LYS A 365 2.21 -8.61 17.96
CA LYS A 365 2.27 -9.84 18.75
C LYS A 365 0.87 -10.37 18.97
N GLY A 366 0.67 -11.66 18.70
CA GLY A 366 -0.65 -12.26 18.78
C GLY A 366 -0.67 -13.72 18.35
N SER A 367 -1.84 -14.16 17.93
CA SER A 367 -2.06 -15.49 17.38
C SER A 367 -2.96 -15.43 16.15
N ILE A 368 -2.73 -16.35 15.22
CA ILE A 368 -3.56 -16.57 14.04
C ILE A 368 -4.33 -17.88 14.30
N PRO A 369 -5.66 -17.84 14.46
CA PRO A 369 -6.45 -19.05 14.56
C PRO A 369 -6.66 -19.69 13.18
N ASP A 370 -7.22 -20.89 13.15
CA ASP A 370 -7.72 -21.51 11.92
C ASP A 370 -8.96 -20.74 11.45
N LEU A 371 -8.80 -19.86 10.46
CA LEU A 371 -9.87 -18.98 9.98
C LEU A 371 -10.80 -19.72 9.02
N ASP A 372 -12.01 -20.02 9.48
CA ASP A 372 -13.04 -20.65 8.65
C ASP A 372 -13.58 -19.66 7.61
N LEU A 373 -13.52 -20.04 6.32
CA LEU A 373 -14.15 -19.28 5.24
C LEU A 373 -15.42 -19.98 4.73
N PRO A 374 -16.42 -19.25 4.21
CA PRO A 374 -17.52 -19.86 3.45
C PRO A 374 -17.01 -20.74 2.30
N THR A 375 -17.77 -21.78 1.94
CA THR A 375 -17.35 -22.79 0.95
C THR A 375 -16.99 -22.21 -0.41
N HIS A 376 -17.68 -21.14 -0.86
CA HIS A 376 -17.37 -20.49 -2.12
C HIS A 376 -16.02 -19.75 -2.11
N LEU A 377 -15.58 -19.24 -0.96
CA LEU A 377 -14.25 -18.64 -0.80
C LEU A 377 -13.17 -19.70 -0.62
N GLN A 378 -13.46 -20.78 0.12
CA GLN A 378 -12.53 -21.91 0.23
C GLN A 378 -12.20 -22.50 -1.15
N ALA A 379 -13.20 -22.61 -2.03
CA ALA A 379 -13.04 -23.12 -3.38
C ALA A 379 -12.10 -22.27 -4.26
N VAL A 380 -11.87 -21.00 -3.92
CA VAL A 380 -10.97 -20.10 -4.66
C VAL A 380 -9.51 -20.52 -4.51
N PHE A 381 -9.11 -20.97 -3.31
CA PHE A 381 -7.73 -21.41 -3.07
C PHE A 381 -7.41 -22.73 -3.81
N GLY A 382 -8.43 -23.57 -4.02
CA GLY A 382 -8.32 -24.82 -4.77
C GLY A 382 -7.20 -25.74 -4.28
N ASN A 383 -6.63 -26.53 -5.20
CA ASN A 383 -5.43 -27.35 -4.96
C ASN A 383 -4.14 -26.64 -5.42
N SER A 384 -4.17 -25.31 -5.57
CA SER A 384 -3.01 -24.55 -6.04
C SER A 384 -1.95 -24.46 -4.94
N SER A 385 -0.68 -24.46 -5.32
CA SER A 385 0.41 -24.12 -4.39
C SER A 385 0.43 -22.62 -4.12
N VAL A 386 0.90 -22.24 -2.93
CA VAL A 386 1.22 -20.84 -2.60
C VAL A 386 2.37 -20.38 -3.51
N SER A 387 2.16 -19.31 -4.28
CA SER A 387 3.16 -18.72 -5.17
C SER A 387 4.03 -17.68 -4.48
N SER A 388 3.46 -16.94 -3.53
CA SER A 388 4.18 -15.97 -2.72
C SER A 388 3.58 -15.85 -1.33
N MET A 389 4.45 -15.56 -0.36
CA MET A 389 4.05 -15.22 1.00
C MET A 389 4.90 -14.06 1.50
N SER A 390 4.27 -13.03 2.05
CA SER A 390 4.99 -11.90 2.66
C SER A 390 4.58 -11.67 4.11
N PHE A 391 5.56 -11.23 4.91
CA PHE A 391 5.43 -10.88 6.31
C PHE A 391 5.84 -9.42 6.46
N TYR A 392 4.83 -8.57 6.54
CA TYR A 392 4.93 -7.13 6.45
C TYR A 392 4.60 -6.49 7.79
N VAL A 393 5.56 -5.84 8.43
CA VAL A 393 5.38 -5.12 9.70
C VAL A 393 5.58 -3.64 9.48
N TRP A 394 4.67 -2.83 10.04
CA TRP A 394 4.61 -1.43 9.65
C TRP A 394 3.93 -0.54 10.68
N GLY A 395 4.16 0.76 10.54
CA GLY A 395 3.47 1.75 11.34
C GLY A 395 3.79 3.19 10.97
N TYR A 396 3.18 4.10 11.73
CA TYR A 396 3.40 5.53 11.60
C TYR A 396 3.89 6.14 12.91
N GLY A 397 4.87 7.02 12.81
CA GLY A 397 5.41 7.76 13.95
C GLY A 397 4.32 8.64 14.60
N GLY A 398 4.19 8.55 15.92
CA GLY A 398 3.17 9.27 16.70
C GLY A 398 1.85 8.53 16.85
N ILE A 399 1.70 7.34 16.26
CA ILE A 399 0.57 6.42 16.51
C ILE A 399 1.01 5.40 17.57
N THR A 400 0.17 5.20 18.59
CA THR A 400 0.58 4.42 19.77
C THR A 400 0.35 2.92 19.63
N ASP A 401 -0.78 2.52 19.03
CA ASP A 401 -1.16 1.12 18.88
C ASP A 401 -1.93 0.84 17.58
N LEU A 402 -2.28 -0.43 17.35
CA LEU A 402 -3.00 -0.88 16.16
C LEU A 402 -4.41 -0.28 16.04
N TYR A 403 -5.10 -0.01 17.14
CA TYR A 403 -6.46 0.52 17.10
C TYR A 403 -6.46 2.02 16.77
N ASP A 404 -5.52 2.77 17.32
CA ASP A 404 -5.26 4.15 16.91
C ASP A 404 -4.91 4.20 15.42
N LEU A 405 -4.07 3.27 14.97
CA LEU A 405 -3.70 3.14 13.56
C LEU A 405 -4.92 2.90 12.66
N ARG A 406 -5.73 1.88 12.98
CA ARG A 406 -6.97 1.56 12.24
C ARG A 406 -7.94 2.74 12.24
N SER A 407 -8.08 3.45 13.36
CA SER A 407 -8.91 4.65 13.47
C SER A 407 -8.44 5.77 12.54
N GLU A 408 -7.14 6.06 12.49
CA GLU A 408 -6.59 7.10 11.60
C GLU A 408 -6.66 6.70 10.13
N LEU A 409 -6.47 5.41 9.79
CA LEU A 409 -6.69 4.91 8.44
C LEU A 409 -8.15 5.04 8.02
N SER A 410 -9.09 4.67 8.89
CA SER A 410 -10.53 4.82 8.67
C SER A 410 -10.89 6.28 8.37
N LYS A 411 -10.48 7.22 9.23
CA LYS A 411 -10.67 8.67 9.00
C LYS A 411 -10.05 9.13 7.69
N SER A 412 -8.83 8.70 7.38
CA SER A 412 -8.15 9.07 6.14
C SER A 412 -8.89 8.54 4.91
N SER A 413 -9.46 7.33 4.98
CA SER A 413 -10.17 6.71 3.85
C SER A 413 -11.48 7.41 3.50
N ARG A 414 -12.10 8.08 4.49
CA ARG A 414 -13.33 8.89 4.38
C ARG A 414 -13.07 10.36 4.07
N SER A 415 -11.82 10.79 4.07
CA SER A 415 -11.46 12.18 3.81
C SER A 415 -11.66 12.53 2.35
N ASN A 416 -12.38 13.63 2.10
CA ASN A 416 -12.46 14.24 0.76
C ASN A 416 -11.23 15.12 0.45
N SER A 417 -10.31 15.28 1.40
CA SER A 417 -9.06 16.01 1.16
C SER A 417 -8.17 15.20 0.22
N PRO A 418 -7.70 15.78 -0.89
CA PRO A 418 -6.73 15.12 -1.76
C PRO A 418 -5.35 14.96 -1.10
N ILE A 419 -5.10 15.74 -0.04
CA ILE A 419 -3.90 15.69 0.77
C ILE A 419 -4.21 14.87 2.02
N ARG A 420 -3.49 13.74 2.19
CA ARG A 420 -3.66 12.84 3.35
C ARG A 420 -3.28 13.49 4.68
N SER A 421 -3.75 12.93 5.80
CA SER A 421 -3.37 13.39 7.15
C SER A 421 -1.86 13.39 7.37
N THR A 422 -1.33 14.39 8.08
CA THR A 422 0.08 14.47 8.47
C THR A 422 0.48 13.42 9.50
N LYS A 423 -0.50 12.84 10.22
CA LYS A 423 -0.28 11.67 11.08
C LYS A 423 0.22 10.44 10.31
N LEU A 424 0.08 10.43 8.98
CA LEU A 424 0.50 9.34 8.10
C LEU A 424 1.79 9.66 7.32
N ASP A 425 2.55 10.68 7.72
CA ASP A 425 3.77 11.09 7.00
C ASP A 425 4.98 10.24 7.38
N ASN A 426 5.23 10.13 8.67
CA ASN A 426 6.36 9.40 9.24
C ASN A 426 6.02 7.93 9.28
N TYR A 427 6.65 7.13 8.41
CA TYR A 427 6.25 5.76 8.15
C TYR A 427 7.46 4.86 8.08
N ASP A 428 7.38 3.73 8.76
CA ASP A 428 8.42 2.71 8.79
C ASP A 428 7.80 1.36 8.43
N TYR A 429 8.54 0.54 7.70
CA TYR A 429 8.19 -0.86 7.54
C TYR A 429 9.40 -1.77 7.41
N GLU A 430 9.18 -3.02 7.74
CA GLU A 430 10.02 -4.15 7.35
C GLU A 430 9.16 -5.23 6.68
N ASP A 431 9.75 -5.92 5.72
CA ASP A 431 9.09 -6.96 4.95
C ASP A 431 10.05 -8.12 4.75
N ILE A 432 9.56 -9.35 4.94
CA ILE A 432 10.16 -10.53 4.31
C ILE A 432 9.18 -11.09 3.31
N THR A 433 9.60 -11.16 2.06
CA THR A 433 8.87 -11.81 0.98
C THR A 433 9.55 -13.10 0.58
N ILE A 434 8.76 -14.17 0.47
CA ILE A 434 9.12 -15.48 -0.05
C ILE A 434 8.39 -15.64 -1.37
N SER A 435 9.14 -15.95 -2.43
CA SER A 435 8.57 -16.11 -3.77
C SER A 435 9.00 -17.45 -4.34
N ALA A 436 8.04 -18.23 -4.83
CA ALA A 436 8.28 -19.41 -5.64
C ALA A 436 8.57 -19.01 -7.10
N TYR A 437 9.31 -19.84 -7.83
CA TYR A 437 9.56 -19.66 -9.26
C TYR A 437 8.43 -20.14 -10.16
#